data_AF-A0AA41BZK7-F1
#
_entry.id   AF-A0AA41BZK7-F1
#
_cell.length_a   1.000
_cell.length_b   1.000
_cell.length_c   1.000
_cell.angle_alpha   90.00
_cell.angle_beta   90.00
_cell.angle_gamma   90.00
#
_symmetry.space_group_name_H-M   'P 1'
#
loop_
_entity.id
_entity.type
_entity.pdbx_description
1 polymer ?
#
loop_
_entity_poly.entity_id
_entity_poly.type
_entity_poly.pdbx_seq_one_letter_code
_entity_poly.pdbx_strand_id
1 'polypeptide(L)' 'MKNAYVVKLGNLYFKEKESILFRNYRYKMTNSLNDASICKCFDSAKKTAEEIGGKVYKINLVED' A
#
# COMPACT_ATOMS: atom_id res chain seq x y z
N MET A 1 -15.10 13.72 3.98
CA MET A 1 -14.42 12.43 4.25
C MET A 1 -13.28 12.25 3.25
N LYS A 2 -12.04 12.17 3.72
CA LYS A 2 -10.90 11.88 2.83
C LYS A 2 -10.90 10.38 2.56
N ASN A 3 -11.02 9.99 1.29
CA ASN A 3 -10.89 8.58 0.90
C ASN A 3 -9.44 8.16 1.12
N ALA A 4 -9.23 7.07 1.86
CA ALA A 4 -7.92 6.47 2.10
C ALA A 4 -7.93 5.03 1.59
N TYR A 5 -6.79 4.58 1.07
CA TYR A 5 -6.64 3.29 0.44
C TYR A 5 -5.38 2.61 0.96
N VAL A 6 -5.43 1.29 1.07
CA VAL A 6 -4.28 0.43 1.37
C VAL A 6 -4.20 -0.67 0.33
N VAL A 7 -2.99 -1.14 0.07
CA VAL A 7 -2.75 -2.25 -0.85
C VAL A 7 -2.42 -3.50 -0.02
N LYS A 8 -3.02 -4.64 -0.34
CA LYS A 8 -2.73 -5.92 0.32
C LYS A 8 -2.33 -7.00 -0.68
N LEU A 9 -1.41 -7.88 -0.26
CA LEU A 9 -1.09 -9.14 -0.90
C LEU A 9 -1.33 -10.25 0.13
N GLY A 10 -2.40 -11.02 -0.06
CA GLY A 10 -2.89 -11.94 0.97
C GLY A 10 -3.20 -11.21 2.29
N ASN A 11 -2.56 -11.63 3.38
CA ASN A 11 -2.75 -11.06 4.71
C ASN A 11 -1.78 -9.90 5.05
N LEU A 12 -0.93 -9.50 4.10
CA LEU A 12 0.06 -8.45 4.31
C LEU A 12 -0.36 -7.15 3.62
N TYR A 13 -0.09 -6.02 4.27
CA TYR A 13 -0.24 -4.67 3.75
C TYR A 13 1.06 -4.18 3.13
N PHE A 14 0.95 -3.40 2.05
CA PHE A 14 2.07 -2.66 1.49
C PHE A 14 2.56 -1.59 2.47
N LYS A 15 3.87 -1.60 2.76
CA LYS A 15 4.51 -0.64 3.67
C LYS A 15 5.33 0.39 2.90
N GLU A 16 6.26 -0.04 2.07
CA GLU A 16 7.10 0.89 1.30
C GLU A 16 7.73 0.22 0.08
N LYS A 17 8.10 1.05 -0.90
CA LYS A 17 8.85 0.66 -2.09
C LYS A 17 10.25 1.23 -1.95
N GLU A 18 11.23 0.36 -1.74
CA GLU A 18 12.63 0.73 -1.56
C GLU A 18 13.37 0.58 -2.90
N SER A 19 14.03 1.64 -3.33
CA SER A 19 14.93 1.59 -4.49
C SER A 19 16.26 0.99 -4.07
N ILE A 20 16.71 -0.04 -4.77
CA ILE A 20 18.04 -0.63 -4.61
C ILE A 20 18.91 -0.10 -5.76
N LEU A 21 20.23 -0.05 -5.52
CA LEU A 21 21.21 0.18 -6.58
C LEU A 21 20.87 -0.68 -7.82
N PHE A 22 20.99 -0.06 -9.00
CA PHE A 22 20.68 -0.65 -10.32
C PHE A 22 19.20 -0.96 -10.62
N ARG A 23 18.32 0.05 -10.54
CA ARG A 23 16.91 0.02 -11.03
C ARG A 23 16.02 -1.10 -10.48
N ASN A 24 16.47 -1.81 -9.46
CA ASN A 24 15.72 -2.86 -8.81
C ASN A 24 14.94 -2.27 -7.64
N TYR A 25 13.66 -2.64 -7.53
CA TYR A 25 12.81 -2.24 -6.41
C TYR A 25 12.51 -3.45 -5.54
N ARG A 26 12.54 -3.26 -4.22
CA ARG A 26 11.93 -4.20 -3.27
C ARG A 26 10.68 -3.57 -2.68
N TYR A 27 9.63 -4.37 -2.58
CA TYR A 27 8.43 -4.02 -1.87
C TYR A 27 8.52 -4.62 -0.48
N LYS A 28 8.42 -3.76 0.54
CA LYS A 28 8.29 -4.19 1.93
C LYS A 28 6.81 -4.24 2.29
N MET A 29 6.46 -5.31 3.00
CA MET A 29 5.10 -5.61 3.42
C MET A 29 5.07 -5.75 4.94
N THR A 30 3.92 -5.48 5.56
CA THR A 30 3.70 -5.57 7.00
C THR A 30 2.40 -6.30 7.29
N ASN A 31 2.28 -6.96 8.43
CA ASN A 31 1.02 -7.54 8.90
C ASN A 31 0.16 -6.53 9.70
N SER A 32 0.68 -5.34 10.00
CA SER A 32 0.00 -4.29 10.76
C SER A 32 -0.58 -3.21 9.83
N LEU A 33 -1.87 -2.89 10.00
CA LEU A 33 -2.50 -1.78 9.26
C LEU A 33 -1.91 -0.42 9.65
N ASN A 34 -1.49 -0.25 10.91
CA ASN A 34 -0.93 1.01 11.41
C ASN A 34 0.44 1.34 10.79
N ASP A 35 1.15 0.31 10.36
CA ASP A 35 2.45 0.42 9.68
C ASP A 35 2.31 0.50 8.15
N ALA A 36 1.10 0.36 7.62
CA ALA A 36 0.86 0.31 6.19
C ALA A 36 0.99 1.69 5.55
N SER A 37 1.43 1.72 4.30
CA SER A 37 1.36 2.93 3.48
C SER A 37 -0.08 3.24 3.12
N ILE A 38 -0.58 4.36 3.63
CA ILE A 38 -1.94 4.85 3.34
C ILE A 38 -1.88 5.79 2.13
N CYS A 39 -2.47 5.34 1.03
CA CYS A 39 -2.60 6.13 -0.20
C CYS A 39 -3.89 6.97 -0.16
N LYS A 40 -3.78 8.27 -0.42
CA LYS A 40 -4.95 9.16 -0.59
C LYS A 40 -5.51 9.16 -2.02
N CYS A 41 -4.75 8.63 -2.98
CA CYS A 41 -5.11 8.50 -4.38
C CYS A 41 -5.36 7.03 -4.73
N PHE A 42 -6.52 6.74 -5.33
CA PHE A 42 -6.86 5.37 -5.75
C PHE A 42 -5.96 4.88 -6.87
N ASP A 43 -5.67 5.71 -7.87
CA ASP A 43 -4.88 5.30 -9.04
C ASP A 43 -3.44 4.90 -8.65
N SER A 44 -2.84 5.61 -7.69
CA SER A 44 -1.53 5.25 -7.14
C SER A 44 -1.58 3.90 -6.42
N ALA A 45 -2.61 3.67 -5.59
CA ALA A 45 -2.80 2.41 -4.90
C ALA A 45 -3.04 1.25 -5.88
N LYS A 46 -3.84 1.49 -6.94
CA LYS A 46 -4.12 0.52 -7.99
C LYS A 46 -2.84 0.13 -8.74
N LYS A 47 -2.03 1.11 -9.13
CA LYS A 47 -0.74 0.84 -9.79
C LYS A 47 0.17 -0.02 -8.91
N THR A 48 0.29 0.29 -7.62
CA THR A 48 1.09 -0.53 -6.70
C THR A 48 0.51 -1.94 -6.55
N ALA A 49 -0.81 -2.08 -6.47
CA ALA A 49 -1.47 -3.39 -6.41
C ALA A 49 -1.16 -4.24 -7.66
N GLU A 50 -1.24 -3.66 -8.86
CA GLU A 50 -0.89 -4.33 -10.11
C GLU A 50 0.59 -4.73 -10.16
N GLU A 51 1.50 -3.85 -9.72
CA GLU A 51 2.96 -4.11 -9.67
C GLU A 51 3.32 -5.30 -8.76
N ILE A 52 2.58 -5.52 -7.66
CA ILE A 52 2.87 -6.58 -6.68
C ILE A 52 1.92 -7.77 -6.75
N GLY A 53 0.95 -7.77 -7.66
CA GLY A 53 -0.12 -8.78 -7.74
C GLY A 53 -1.11 -8.75 -6.56
N GLY A 54 -1.24 -7.59 -5.90
CA GLY A 54 -2.11 -7.36 -4.75
C GLY A 54 -3.51 -6.85 -5.13
N LYS A 55 -4.24 -6.35 -4.13
CA LYS A 55 -5.56 -5.73 -4.25
C LYS A 55 -5.64 -4.44 -3.43
N VAL A 56 -6.42 -3.47 -3.90
CA VAL A 56 -6.67 -2.21 -3.21
C VAL A 56 -7.90 -2.34 -2.31
N TYR A 57 -7.82 -1.79 -1.11
CA TYR A 57 -8.91 -1.71 -0.15
C TYR A 57 -9.11 -0.26 0.27
N LYS A 58 -10.35 0.21 0.26
CA LYS A 58 -10.72 1.51 0.82
C LYS A 58 -10.84 1.38 2.34
N ILE A 59 -10.24 2.30 3.08
CA ILE A 59 -10.34 2.39 4.53
C ILE A 59 -10.92 3.75 4.93
N ASN A 60 -11.60 3.77 6.07
CA ASN A 60 -12.07 5.00 6.70
C ASN A 60 -11.04 5.40 7.77
N LEU A 61 -10.54 6.62 7.68
CA LEU A 61 -9.75 7.21 8.76
C LEU A 61 -10.73 7.75 9.79
N VAL A 62 -10.66 7.22 11.01
CA VAL A 62 -11.31 7.81 12.19
C VAL A 62 -10.25 8.67 12.85
N GLU A 63 -10.53 9.96 13.00
CA GLU A 63 -9.71 10.85 13.84
C GLU A 63 -10.17 10.60 15.29
N ASP A 64 -9.26 10.16 16.15
CA ASP A 64 -9.45 10.10 17.61
C ASP A 64 -9.28 11.49 18.23
#